data_AF-A0A850PFY5-F1
#
_entry.id   AF-A0A850PFY5-F1
#
_cell.length_a   1.000
_cell.length_b   1.000
_cell.length_c   1.000
_cell.angle_alpha   90.00
_cell.angle_beta   90.00
_cell.angle_gamma   90.00
#
_symmetry.space_group_name_H-M   'P 1'
#
loop_
_entity.id
_entity.type
_entity.pdbx_description
1 polymer ?
#
loop_
_entity_poly.entity_id
_entity_poly.type
_entity_poly.pdbx_seq_one_letter_code
_entity_poly.pdbx_strand_id
1 'polypeptide(L)' 'MWNEPYLETCCRSALHRLLLCTDAGRPAGYKDQPCLTRLEAMGLCACRGDRFVITDAGRARHAQDIRSCA' A
#
# COMPACT_ATOMS: atom_id res chain seq x y z
N MET A 1 17.58 -14.21 10.21
CA MET A 1 17.26 -12.77 10.34
C MET A 1 16.36 -12.39 9.18
N TRP A 2 15.06 -12.29 9.42
CA TRP A 2 14.09 -11.83 8.43
C TRP A 2 13.85 -10.34 8.68
N ASN A 3 14.44 -9.50 7.84
CA ASN A 3 14.37 -8.03 7.91
C ASN A 3 13.27 -7.49 6.98
N GLU A 4 12.10 -8.11 6.94
CA GLU A 4 10.98 -7.47 6.27
C GLU A 4 10.29 -6.55 7.27
N PRO A 5 10.26 -5.22 7.05
CA PRO A 5 9.62 -4.30 7.97
C PRO A 5 8.15 -4.66 8.04
N TYR A 6 7.72 -5.15 9.21
CA TYR A 6 6.33 -5.49 9.46
C TYR A 6 5.45 -4.31 9.06
N LEU A 7 4.54 -4.53 8.12
CA LEU A 7 3.53 -3.54 7.77
C LEU A 7 2.54 -3.48 8.93
N GLU A 8 2.52 -2.33 9.61
CA GLU A 8 1.51 -2.06 10.63
C GLU A 8 0.11 -2.24 10.03
N THR A 9 -0.85 -2.65 10.85
CA THR A 9 -2.23 -2.95 10.42
C THR A 9 -2.88 -1.79 9.66
N CYS A 10 -2.52 -0.54 9.99
CA CYS A 10 -2.95 0.67 9.28
C CYS A 10 -2.42 0.74 7.83
N CYS A 11 -1.17 0.36 7.60
CA CYS A 11 -0.56 0.34 6.27
C CYS A 11 -1.08 -0.82 5.43
N ARG A 12 -1.34 -1.99 6.02
CA ARG A 12 -2.04 -3.11 5.33
C ARG A 12 -3.44 -2.69 4.86
N SER A 13 -4.17 -1.98 5.71
CA SER A 13 -5.49 -1.44 5.37
C SER A 13 -5.43 -0.36 4.28
N ALA A 14 -4.38 0.48 4.26
CA ALA A 14 -4.15 1.44 3.18
C ALA A 14 -3.81 0.75 1.85
N LEU A 15 -2.94 -0.27 1.88
CA LEU A 15 -2.57 -1.06 0.70
C LEU A 15 -3.77 -1.79 0.10
N HIS A 16 -4.63 -2.37 0.95
CA HIS A 16 -5.86 -2.99 0.48
C HIS A 16 -6.81 -1.98 -0.19
N ARG A 17 -6.95 -0.78 0.38
CA ARG A 17 -7.77 0.28 -0.24
C ARG A 17 -7.19 0.74 -1.59
N LEU A 18 -5.87 0.82 -1.73
CA LEU A 18 -5.23 1.12 -3.01
C LEU A 18 -5.52 0.04 -4.07
N LEU A 19 -5.52 -1.24 -3.67
CA LEU A 19 -5.88 -2.34 -4.57
C LEU A 19 -7.31 -2.17 -5.10
N LEU A 20 -8.26 -1.79 -4.24
CA LEU A 20 -9.66 -1.55 -4.62
C LEU A 20 -9.82 -0.33 -5.55
N CYS A 21 -8.96 0.68 -5.42
CA CYS A 21 -8.99 1.87 -6.27
C CYS A 21 -8.37 1.65 -7.65
N THR A 22 -7.56 0.60 -7.86
CA THR A 22 -6.89 0.29 -9.15
C THR A 22 -6.26 1.54 -9.79
N ASP A 23 -6.44 1.76 -11.09
CA ASP A 23 -5.87 2.90 -11.84
C ASP A 23 -6.54 4.24 -11.53
N ALA A 24 -7.75 4.25 -10.93
CA ALA A 24 -8.38 5.50 -10.50
C ALA A 24 -7.53 6.20 -9.42
N GLY A 25 -6.74 5.43 -8.67
CA GLY A 25 -5.87 5.90 -7.60
C GLY A 25 -6.64 6.43 -6.40
N ARG A 26 -5.96 6.51 -5.26
CA ARG A 26 -6.50 7.09 -4.02
C ARG A 26 -6.03 8.53 -3.88
N PRO A 27 -6.92 9.53 -3.73
CA PRO A 27 -6.49 10.91 -3.59
C PRO A 27 -5.62 11.12 -2.35
N ALA A 28 -4.71 12.08 -2.44
CA ALA A 28 -3.96 12.60 -1.32
C ALA A 28 -4.86 13.42 -0.38
N GLY A 29 -4.43 13.61 0.87
CA GLY A 29 -5.12 14.45 1.86
C GLY A 29 -6.11 13.72 2.77
N TYR A 30 -6.27 12.40 2.61
CA TYR A 30 -7.00 11.59 3.60
C TYR A 30 -6.16 11.26 4.83
N LYS A 31 -6.82 10.82 5.90
CA LYS A 31 -6.16 10.42 7.16
C LYS A 31 -5.08 9.34 6.99
N ASP A 32 -5.17 8.55 5.92
CA ASP A 32 -4.18 7.52 5.59
C ASP A 32 -2.98 8.01 4.78
N GLN A 33 -2.87 9.32 4.52
CA GLN A 33 -1.71 9.93 3.84
C GLN A 33 -0.35 9.46 4.41
N PRO A 34 -0.11 9.43 5.74
CA PRO A 34 1.18 8.99 6.27
C PRO A 34 1.49 7.52 5.94
N CYS A 35 0.45 6.67 5.90
CA CYS A 35 0.58 5.27 5.49
C CYS A 35 0.88 5.17 3.98
N LEU A 36 0.21 5.98 3.15
CA LEU A 36 0.43 6.02 1.70
C LEU A 36 1.87 6.47 1.36
N THR A 37 2.37 7.50 2.03
CA THR A 37 3.77 7.96 1.87
C THR A 37 4.77 6.88 2.30
N ARG A 38 4.47 6.12 3.36
CA ARG A 38 5.32 5.00 3.79
C ARG A 38 5.31 3.87 2.77
N LEU A 39 4.14 3.52 2.22
CA LEU A 39 4.00 2.51 1.16
C LEU A 39 4.73 2.94 -0.12
N GLU A 40 4.70 4.23 -0.44
CA GLU A 40 5.44 4.82 -1.57
C GLU A 40 6.95 4.72 -1.36
N ALA A 41 7.45 5.06 -0.17
CA ALA A 41 8.87 4.90 0.18
C ALA A 41 9.33 3.43 0.11
N MET A 42 8.41 2.48 0.26
CA MET A 42 8.67 1.04 0.10
C MET A 42 8.48 0.53 -1.34
N GLY A 43 8.08 1.39 -2.29
CA GLY A 43 7.80 1.03 -3.68
C GLY A 43 6.51 0.24 -3.90
N LEU A 44 5.63 0.17 -2.90
CA LEU A 44 4.36 -0.57 -2.95
C LEU A 44 3.21 0.25 -3.58
N CYS A 45 3.36 1.56 -3.64
CA CYS A 45 2.50 2.45 -4.41
C CYS A 45 3.35 3.57 -5.01
N ALA A 46 2.75 4.34 -5.92
CA ALA A 46 3.36 5.51 -6.52
C ALA A 46 2.39 6.69 -6.48
N CYS A 47 2.85 7.85 -6.05
CA CYS A 47 2.09 9.09 -6.20
C CYS A 47 2.19 9.59 -7.65
N ARG A 48 1.04 9.77 -8.30
CA ARG A 48 0.85 10.32 -9.64
C ARG A 48 0.04 11.60 -9.48
N GLY A 49 0.73 12.73 -9.31
CA GLY A 49 0.08 14.02 -9.03
C GLY A 49 -0.54 14.05 -7.64
N ASP A 50 -1.87 14.11 -7.57
CA ASP A 50 -2.63 14.11 -6.31
C ASP A 50 -3.17 12.73 -5.94
N ARG A 51 -2.75 11.65 -6.63
CA ARG A 51 -3.30 10.30 -6.40
C ARG A 51 -2.23 9.25 -6.23
N PHE A 52 -2.45 8.33 -5.29
CA PHE A 52 -1.64 7.14 -5.08
C PHE A 52 -2.20 5.95 -5.86
N VAL A 53 -1.37 5.31 -6.66
CA VAL A 53 -1.73 4.11 -7.43
C VAL A 53 -0.90 2.93 -6.94
N ILE A 54 -1.53 1.76 -6.81
CA ILE A 54 -0.82 0.54 -6.39
C ILE A 54 0.16 0.08 -7.48
N THR A 55 1.37 -0.30 -7.09
CA THR A 55 2.36 -0.90 -8.02
C THR A 55 2.21 -2.43 -8.04
N ASP A 56 2.86 -3.10 -8.99
CA ASP A 56 2.91 -4.57 -9.00
C ASP A 56 3.55 -5.14 -7.74
N ALA A 57 4.55 -4.46 -7.18
CA ALA A 57 5.15 -4.81 -5.90
C ALA A 57 4.13 -4.70 -4.75
N GLY A 58 3.29 -3.66 -4.76
CA GLY A 58 2.17 -3.49 -3.84
C GLY A 58 1.15 -4.62 -3.91
N ARG A 59 0.80 -5.05 -5.14
CA ARG A 59 -0.11 -6.18 -5.37
C ARG A 59 0.49 -7.48 -4.85
N ALA A 60 1.78 -7.74 -5.11
CA ALA A 60 2.49 -8.91 -4.64
C ALA A 60 2.56 -8.96 -3.10
N ARG A 61 2.90 -7.82 -2.47
CA ARG A 61 2.92 -7.69 -1.01
C ARG A 61 1.55 -7.94 -0.39
N HIS A 62 0.51 -7.31 -0.93
CA HIS A 62 -0.86 -7.50 -0.44
C HIS A 62 -1.29 -8.97 -0.51
N ALA A 63 -0.96 -9.66 -1.61
CA ALA A 63 -1.25 -11.07 -1.76
C ALA A 63 -0.45 -11.96 -0.77
N GLN A 64 0.76 -11.57 -0.36
CA GLN A 64 1.51 -12.25 0.70
C GLN A 64 0.88 -12.00 2.07
N ASP A 65 0.46 -10.77 2.35
CA ASP A 65 -0.19 -10.41 3.63
C ASP A 65 -1.50 -11.17 3.85
N ILE A 66 -2.31 -11.38 2.80
CA ILE A 66 -3.54 -12.21 2.89
C ILE A 66 -3.22 -13.70 3.08
N ARG A 67 -2.14 -14.20 2.48
CA ARG A 67 -1.76 -15.62 2.58
C ARG A 67 -1.20 -16.02 3.93
N SER A 68 -0.90 -15.07 4.82
CA SER A 68 -0.42 -15.35 6.17
C SER A 68 -1.50 -15.86 7.16
N CYS A 69 -2.75 -16.02 6.71
CA CYS A 69 -3.74 -16.88 7.35
C CYS A 69 -3.81 -18.23 6.60
N ALA A 70 -2.92 -19.16 6.92
CA ALA A 70 -3.02 -20.58 6.58
C ALA A 70 -2.43 -21.41 7.72
#